data_AF-A0A8K0KK14-F1
#
_entry.id   AF-A0A8K0KK14-F1
#
_cell.length_a   1.000
_cell.length_b   1.000
_cell.length_c   1.000
_cell.angle_alpha   90.00
_cell.angle_beta   90.00
_cell.angle_gamma   90.00
#
_symmetry.space_group_name_H-M   'P 1'
#
loop_
_entity.id
_entity.type
_entity.pdbx_description
1 polymer ?
#
loop_
_entity_poly.entity_id
_entity_poly.type
_entity_poly.pdbx_seq_one_letter_code
_entity_poly.pdbx_strand_id
1 'polypeptide(L)'
;MTSLLVGNHDNHRAASRYAPELVDTLNMMIMLLPGTGVSYYGEELGMVDTWVSWEDTKDPQGCNAGPDHYMEASRDPERTPFQWRNAPLAGFTDGNSTWLPVNENYVTLNVDAQEKELLSHLNIYKQILALRNTLTFQKGDLSVRTIGERIFTFRRLYPGEEGLLVVMNLGEEDVKGVNLQSVFDGLPDSAAVRVSSSFSTVKPGHAVETGNLDLLANEGLVLGLIA
;
A
#
# COMPACT_ATOMS: atom_id res chain seq x y z
N MET A 1 8.09 -16.38 -14.37
CA MET A 1 7.18 -16.06 -13.24
C MET A 1 7.59 -14.67 -12.78
N THR A 2 6.67 -13.70 -12.84
CA THR A 2 6.96 -12.32 -12.42
C THR A 2 6.68 -12.19 -10.93
N SER A 3 7.59 -11.54 -10.19
CA SER A 3 7.41 -11.18 -8.78
C SER A 3 7.48 -9.67 -8.66
N LEU A 4 6.62 -9.09 -7.82
CA LEU A 4 6.52 -7.65 -7.56
C LEU A 4 6.75 -7.41 -6.08
N LEU A 5 7.67 -6.49 -5.77
CA LEU A 5 7.97 -6.07 -4.40
C LEU A 5 8.22 -4.56 -4.38
N VAL A 6 7.93 -3.94 -3.25
CA VAL A 6 8.28 -2.53 -2.98
C VAL A 6 9.20 -2.38 -1.78
N GLY A 7 9.33 -3.37 -0.90
CA GLY A 7 10.22 -3.28 0.25
C GLY A 7 10.92 -4.59 0.59
N ASN A 8 11.92 -4.46 1.45
CA ASN A 8 12.68 -5.53 2.08
C ASN A 8 13.48 -4.94 3.26
N HIS A 9 14.33 -5.76 3.87
CA HIS A 9 15.17 -5.40 5.01
C HIS A 9 16.51 -4.71 4.64
N ASP A 10 16.70 -4.36 3.38
CA ASP A 10 17.90 -3.70 2.85
C ASP A 10 17.59 -2.33 2.22
N ASN A 11 16.34 -1.88 2.28
CA ASN A 11 15.90 -0.62 1.73
C ASN A 11 14.90 0.03 2.70
N HIS A 12 14.96 1.36 2.80
CA HIS A 12 13.95 2.19 3.48
C HIS A 12 12.52 1.67 3.24
N ARG A 13 11.69 1.66 4.27
CA ARG A 13 10.29 1.19 4.18
C ARG A 13 9.54 1.96 3.11
N ALA A 14 8.58 1.31 2.44
CA ALA A 14 7.86 1.90 1.31
C ALA A 14 7.15 3.22 1.68
N ALA A 15 6.58 3.29 2.87
CA ALA A 15 5.94 4.50 3.41
C ALA A 15 6.92 5.68 3.60
N SER A 16 8.18 5.39 3.95
CA SER A 16 9.23 6.41 4.13
C SER A 16 9.89 6.81 2.82
N ARG A 17 10.06 5.87 1.89
CA ARG A 17 10.71 6.12 0.59
C ARG A 17 9.81 6.87 -0.40
N TYR A 18 8.50 6.63 -0.34
CA TYR A 18 7.54 7.26 -1.25
C TYR A 18 6.69 8.30 -0.51
N ALA A 19 5.59 7.87 0.11
CA ALA A 19 4.76 8.69 1.00
C ALA A 19 3.92 7.75 1.88
N PRO A 20 3.64 8.11 3.15
CA PRO A 20 2.74 7.32 4.00
C PRO A 20 1.36 7.11 3.40
N GLU A 21 0.82 8.12 2.70
CA GLU A 21 -0.47 8.08 2.04
C GLU A 21 -0.50 7.11 0.84
N LEU A 22 0.64 6.86 0.19
CA LEU A 22 0.72 6.04 -1.01
C LEU A 22 0.72 4.52 -0.70
N VAL A 23 0.82 4.12 0.57
CA VAL A 23 0.93 2.71 0.98
C VAL A 23 -0.24 1.85 0.48
N ASP A 24 -1.49 2.31 0.63
CA ASP A 24 -2.67 1.57 0.17
C ASP A 24 -2.61 1.34 -1.35
N THR A 25 -2.21 2.36 -2.09
CA THR A 25 -2.09 2.38 -3.55
C THR A 25 -0.96 1.46 -4.04
N LEU A 26 0.19 1.47 -3.38
CA LEU A 26 1.29 0.53 -3.68
C LEU A 26 0.88 -0.92 -3.40
N ASN A 27 0.19 -1.16 -2.29
CA ASN A 27 -0.34 -2.48 -1.95
C ASN A 27 -1.36 -2.97 -2.99
N MET A 28 -2.25 -2.10 -3.47
CA MET A 28 -3.15 -2.42 -4.59
C MET A 28 -2.34 -2.80 -5.83
N MET A 29 -1.34 -2.01 -6.21
CA MET A 29 -0.52 -2.27 -7.40
C MET A 29 0.17 -3.64 -7.35
N ILE A 30 0.93 -3.93 -6.29
CA ILE A 30 1.75 -5.15 -6.23
C ILE A 30 0.93 -6.42 -5.98
N MET A 31 -0.21 -6.31 -5.31
CA MET A 31 -1.05 -7.47 -4.98
C MET A 31 -2.12 -7.75 -6.04
N LEU A 32 -2.49 -6.79 -6.89
CA LEU A 32 -3.56 -6.98 -7.87
C LEU A 32 -3.05 -7.11 -9.32
N LEU A 33 -1.77 -6.86 -9.57
CA LEU A 33 -1.10 -7.26 -10.81
C LEU A 33 -0.87 -8.80 -10.86
N PRO A 34 -0.84 -9.41 -12.07
CA PRO A 34 -0.53 -10.81 -12.24
C PRO A 34 0.89 -11.17 -11.77
N GLY A 35 1.05 -12.42 -11.31
CA GLY A 35 2.31 -12.91 -10.75
C GLY A 35 2.26 -12.98 -9.24
N THR A 36 3.42 -12.92 -8.59
CA THR A 36 3.57 -13.05 -7.14
C THR A 36 3.83 -11.68 -6.51
N GLY A 37 2.83 -11.15 -5.78
CA GLY A 37 3.04 -10.00 -4.90
C GLY A 37 3.81 -10.44 -3.65
N VAL A 38 4.88 -9.72 -3.33
CA VAL A 38 5.73 -9.95 -2.15
C VAL A 38 5.57 -8.75 -1.24
N SER A 39 5.30 -9.00 0.04
CA SER A 39 5.22 -7.97 1.06
C SER A 39 6.28 -8.19 2.14
N TYR A 40 6.93 -7.10 2.52
CA TYR A 40 7.82 -7.03 3.67
C TYR A 40 7.04 -6.63 4.92
N TYR A 41 7.33 -7.26 6.05
CA TYR A 41 6.55 -7.07 7.28
C TYR A 41 6.45 -5.57 7.66
N GLY A 42 5.22 -5.13 7.91
CA GLY A 42 4.89 -3.76 8.25
C GLY A 42 4.34 -2.95 7.07
N GLU A 43 4.49 -3.40 5.82
CA GLU A 43 3.86 -2.76 4.66
C GLU A 43 2.34 -2.85 4.70
N GLU A 44 1.78 -3.94 5.25
CA GLU A 44 0.35 -4.11 5.48
C GLU A 44 -0.20 -3.11 6.51
N LEU A 45 0.67 -2.58 7.38
CA LEU A 45 0.33 -1.63 8.43
C LEU A 45 0.69 -0.18 8.04
N GLY A 46 1.52 0.01 7.02
CA GLY A 46 2.10 1.31 6.68
C GLY A 46 3.22 1.75 7.63
N MET A 47 3.99 0.80 8.17
CA MET A 47 5.16 1.13 8.99
C MET A 47 6.15 2.00 8.20
N VAL A 48 6.64 3.04 8.87
CA VAL A 48 7.72 3.93 8.41
C VAL A 48 9.03 3.56 9.10
N ASP A 49 10.12 4.02 8.52
CA ASP A 49 11.45 3.91 9.12
C ASP A 49 11.47 4.56 10.51
N THR A 50 12.27 3.96 11.39
CA THR A 50 12.48 4.44 12.74
C THR A 50 13.85 5.08 12.83
N TRP A 51 13.94 6.23 13.47
CA TRP A 51 15.24 6.82 13.79
C TRP A 51 15.99 5.89 14.76
N VAL A 52 17.20 5.47 14.38
CA VAL A 52 18.11 4.66 15.19
C VAL A 52 19.34 5.51 15.44
N SER A 53 19.76 5.65 16.71
CA SER A 53 20.95 6.41 17.07
C SER A 53 22.24 5.70 16.60
N TRP A 54 23.36 6.41 16.58
CA TRP A 54 24.67 5.79 16.31
C TRP A 54 24.99 4.69 17.34
N GLU A 55 24.71 4.97 18.61
CA GLU A 55 24.95 4.05 19.73
C GLU A 55 24.09 2.78 19.64
N ASP A 56 22.88 2.92 19.10
CA ASP A 56 21.94 1.82 18.91
C ASP A 56 22.14 1.06 17.59
N THR A 57 22.89 1.63 16.63
CA THR A 57 23.16 1.00 15.33
C THR A 57 23.84 -0.36 15.52
N LYS A 58 23.24 -1.39 14.92
CA LYS A 58 23.71 -2.79 14.92
C LYS A 58 24.10 -3.28 13.53
N ASP A 59 23.65 -2.63 12.47
CA ASP A 59 24.00 -3.01 11.11
C ASP A 59 25.51 -2.86 10.86
N PRO A 60 26.23 -3.93 10.47
CA PRO A 60 27.63 -3.83 10.11
C PRO A 60 27.94 -2.78 9.04
N GLN A 61 27.03 -2.51 8.10
CA GLN A 61 27.23 -1.45 7.10
C GLN A 61 27.24 -0.06 7.74
N GLY A 62 26.25 0.23 8.59
CA GLY A 62 26.20 1.46 9.39
C GLY A 62 27.41 1.60 10.29
N CYS A 63 27.78 0.55 11.03
CA CYS A 63 28.95 0.55 11.92
C CYS A 63 30.27 0.84 11.16
N ASN A 64 30.45 0.25 9.98
CA ASN A 64 31.65 0.45 9.16
C ASN A 64 31.72 1.85 8.52
N ALA A 65 30.57 2.49 8.28
CA ALA A 65 30.50 3.85 7.75
C ALA A 65 30.93 4.91 8.79
N GLY A 66 30.86 4.59 10.08
CA GLY A 66 31.24 5.48 11.17
C GLY A 66 30.14 6.46 11.58
N PRO A 67 30.33 7.19 12.69
CA PRO A 67 29.29 8.03 13.32
C PRO A 67 28.77 9.17 12.44
N ASP A 68 29.57 9.63 11.47
CA ASP A 68 29.18 10.73 10.59
C ASP A 68 28.34 10.28 9.39
N HIS A 69 28.37 9.00 9.03
CA HIS A 69 27.74 8.47 7.80
C HIS A 69 26.82 7.26 8.03
N TYR A 70 26.65 6.79 9.27
CA TYR A 70 25.87 5.58 9.55
C TYR A 70 24.42 5.66 9.07
N MET A 71 23.79 6.84 9.10
CA MET A 71 22.39 7.00 8.68
C MET A 71 22.18 6.74 7.18
N GLU A 72 23.21 6.96 6.36
CA GLU A 72 23.15 6.75 4.91
C GLU A 72 23.42 5.28 4.53
N ALA A 73 24.08 4.53 5.43
CA ALA A 73 24.53 3.16 5.18
C ALA A 73 23.78 2.09 5.97
N SER A 74 23.19 2.45 7.12
CA SER A 74 22.52 1.51 8.01
C SER A 74 21.14 1.13 7.49
N ARG A 75 20.86 -0.18 7.57
CA ARG A 75 19.56 -0.77 7.27
C ARG A 75 18.72 -1.02 8.52
N ASP A 76 19.18 -0.56 9.69
CA ASP A 76 18.44 -0.70 10.94
C ASP A 76 17.08 0.01 10.96
N PRO A 77 16.90 1.21 10.35
CA PRO A 77 15.61 1.91 10.36
C PRO A 77 14.44 1.06 9.84
N GLU A 78 14.63 0.28 8.78
CA GLU A 78 13.65 -0.62 8.18
C GLU A 78 13.55 -2.00 8.87
N ARG A 79 14.41 -2.27 9.87
CA ARG A 79 14.44 -3.53 10.63
C ARG A 79 13.87 -3.43 12.03
N THR A 80 13.44 -2.23 12.44
CA THR A 80 12.89 -2.00 13.77
C THR A 80 11.66 -2.86 14.07
N PRO A 81 11.45 -3.24 15.35
CA PRO A 81 10.42 -4.19 15.76
C PRO A 81 9.01 -3.87 15.24
N PHE A 82 8.24 -4.92 14.95
CA PHE A 82 6.87 -4.81 14.46
C PHE A 82 5.92 -4.23 15.52
N GLN A 83 4.93 -3.45 15.07
CA GLN A 83 4.04 -2.67 15.93
C GLN A 83 2.71 -3.39 16.16
N TRP A 84 2.66 -4.31 17.12
CA TRP A 84 1.45 -5.12 17.38
C TRP A 84 0.35 -4.33 18.07
N ARG A 85 0.67 -3.57 19.12
CA ARG A 85 -0.33 -2.88 19.94
C ARG A 85 0.24 -1.71 20.70
N ASN A 86 -0.63 -0.83 21.20
CA ASN A 86 -0.27 0.22 22.14
C ASN A 86 0.01 -0.35 23.55
N ALA A 87 1.14 -1.03 23.69
CA ALA A 87 1.68 -1.60 24.93
C ALA A 87 3.20 -1.39 24.96
N PRO A 88 3.89 -1.58 26.11
CA PRO A 88 5.35 -1.48 26.15
C PRO A 88 6.03 -2.23 25.00
N LEU A 89 7.01 -1.57 24.36
CA LEU A 89 7.75 -2.10 23.21
C LEU A 89 6.84 -2.53 22.04
N ALA A 90 5.73 -1.81 21.83
CA ALA A 90 4.67 -2.11 20.88
C ALA A 90 4.04 -3.52 20.99
N GLY A 91 4.20 -4.18 22.14
CA GLY A 91 3.82 -5.58 22.32
C GLY A 91 4.67 -6.57 21.49
N PHE A 92 5.83 -6.16 20.98
CA PHE A 92 6.75 -7.03 20.27
C PHE A 92 7.40 -8.08 21.17
N THR A 93 7.61 -7.76 22.45
CA THR A 93 8.22 -8.64 23.44
C THR A 93 7.67 -8.33 24.83
N ASP A 94 7.61 -9.35 25.69
CA ASP A 94 7.34 -9.19 27.13
C ASP A 94 8.63 -8.95 27.95
N GLY A 95 9.79 -8.90 27.27
CA GLY A 95 11.07 -8.56 27.88
C GLY A 95 11.22 -7.07 28.19
N ASN A 96 12.33 -6.70 28.82
CA ASN A 96 12.59 -5.32 29.24
C ASN A 96 13.16 -4.42 28.12
N SER A 97 13.63 -5.00 27.01
CA SER A 97 14.26 -4.27 25.90
C SER A 97 14.13 -5.01 24.57
N THR A 98 14.24 -4.27 23.48
CA THR A 98 14.36 -4.79 22.10
C THR A 98 15.79 -4.65 21.59
N TRP A 99 16.10 -5.35 20.50
CA TRP A 99 17.44 -5.33 19.87
C TRP A 99 17.69 -4.06 19.03
N LEU A 100 16.62 -3.39 18.60
CA LEU A 100 16.57 -2.07 17.98
C LEU A 100 15.42 -1.25 18.61
N PRO A 101 15.45 0.09 18.57
CA PRO A 101 14.36 0.92 19.09
C PRO A 101 13.04 0.65 18.37
N VAL A 102 11.94 0.79 19.10
CA VAL A 102 10.57 0.72 18.56
C VAL A 102 10.17 2.10 18.07
N ASN A 103 9.53 2.19 16.90
CA ASN A 103 9.06 3.47 16.37
C ASN A 103 8.05 4.12 17.32
N GLU A 104 8.23 5.39 17.68
CA GLU A 104 7.36 6.11 18.63
C GLU A 104 5.88 6.16 18.18
N ASN A 105 5.62 6.05 16.86
CA ASN A 105 4.27 6.07 16.33
C ASN A 105 3.44 4.79 16.61
N TYR A 106 4.02 3.76 17.24
CA TYR A 106 3.32 2.51 17.59
C TYR A 106 2.08 2.72 18.46
N VAL A 107 1.98 3.86 19.15
CA VAL A 107 0.82 4.22 19.97
C VAL A 107 -0.45 4.30 19.12
N THR A 108 -0.33 4.76 17.87
CA THR A 108 -1.45 4.94 16.92
C THR A 108 -1.36 4.02 15.71
N LEU A 109 -0.16 3.74 15.21
CA LEU A 109 0.08 2.84 14.07
C LEU A 109 0.39 1.43 14.58
N ASN A 110 -0.63 0.66 14.92
CA ASN A 110 -0.46 -0.72 15.39
C ASN A 110 -1.62 -1.61 14.95
N VAL A 111 -1.40 -2.93 14.97
CA VAL A 111 -2.41 -3.92 14.57
C VAL A 111 -3.70 -3.75 15.37
N ASP A 112 -3.64 -3.71 16.71
CA ASP A 112 -4.82 -3.60 17.57
C ASP A 112 -5.69 -2.36 17.26
N ALA A 113 -5.06 -1.24 16.92
CA ALA A 113 -5.75 -0.02 16.51
C ALA A 113 -6.36 -0.17 15.12
N GLN A 114 -5.57 -0.62 14.15
CA GLN A 114 -6.01 -0.73 12.75
C GLN A 114 -7.07 -1.81 12.55
N GLU A 115 -7.10 -2.88 13.35
CA GLU A 115 -8.16 -3.89 13.25
C GLU A 115 -9.55 -3.34 13.61
N LYS A 116 -9.63 -2.33 14.48
CA LYS A 116 -10.88 -1.71 14.92
C LYS A 116 -11.39 -0.65 13.94
N GLU A 117 -10.50 -0.09 13.12
CA GLU A 117 -10.82 0.94 12.15
C GLU A 117 -11.14 0.34 10.78
N LEU A 118 -12.36 0.56 10.27
CA LEU A 118 -12.82 -0.04 9.00
C LEU A 118 -11.92 0.31 7.79
N LEU A 119 -11.37 1.52 7.78
CA LEU A 119 -10.54 2.05 6.70
C LEU A 119 -9.12 2.35 7.18
N SER A 120 -8.50 1.33 7.77
CA SER A 120 -7.06 1.29 8.07
C SER A 120 -6.28 0.59 6.96
N HIS A 121 -4.97 0.84 6.89
CA HIS A 121 -4.08 0.15 5.94
C HIS A 121 -4.22 -1.38 6.06
N LEU A 122 -4.27 -1.92 7.27
CA LEU A 122 -4.40 -3.36 7.51
C LEU A 122 -5.74 -3.91 6.98
N ASN A 123 -6.85 -3.23 7.26
CA ASN A 123 -8.16 -3.69 6.80
C ASN A 123 -8.35 -3.49 5.28
N ILE A 124 -7.70 -2.48 4.69
CA ILE A 124 -7.62 -2.30 3.23
C ILE A 124 -6.76 -3.41 2.62
N TYR A 125 -5.62 -3.73 3.20
CA TYR A 125 -4.75 -4.83 2.77
C TYR A 125 -5.47 -6.17 2.81
N LYS A 126 -6.25 -6.46 3.87
CA LYS A 126 -7.13 -7.63 3.96
C LYS A 126 -8.16 -7.66 2.82
N GLN A 127 -8.78 -6.53 2.46
CA GLN A 127 -9.70 -6.42 1.32
C GLN A 127 -9.00 -6.68 -0.03
N ILE A 128 -7.79 -6.13 -0.21
CA ILE A 128 -6.95 -6.36 -1.40
C ILE A 128 -6.63 -7.85 -1.56
N LEU A 129 -6.24 -8.54 -0.48
CA LEU A 129 -5.96 -9.97 -0.53
C LEU A 129 -7.22 -10.81 -0.78
N ALA A 130 -8.38 -10.39 -0.26
CA ALA A 130 -9.64 -11.04 -0.57
C ALA A 130 -9.96 -10.96 -2.07
N LEU A 131 -9.75 -9.78 -2.69
CA LEU A 131 -9.87 -9.61 -4.14
C LEU A 131 -8.84 -10.46 -4.90
N ARG A 132 -7.58 -10.48 -4.47
CA ARG A 132 -6.52 -11.28 -5.11
C ARG A 132 -6.88 -12.77 -5.21
N ASN A 133 -7.71 -13.28 -4.31
CA ASN A 133 -8.16 -14.67 -4.29
C ASN A 133 -9.34 -14.97 -5.25
N THR A 134 -9.89 -13.99 -5.95
CA THR A 134 -10.95 -14.21 -6.95
C THR A 134 -10.37 -14.72 -8.27
N LEU A 135 -11.20 -15.37 -9.09
CA LEU A 135 -10.79 -15.83 -10.41
C LEU A 135 -10.41 -14.65 -11.34
N THR A 136 -11.04 -13.48 -11.17
CA THR A 136 -10.68 -12.25 -11.88
C THR A 136 -9.21 -11.88 -11.67
N PHE A 137 -8.69 -11.96 -10.45
CA PHE A 137 -7.29 -11.64 -10.18
C PHE A 137 -6.33 -12.83 -10.36
N GLN A 138 -6.77 -14.06 -10.14
CA GLN A 138 -5.93 -15.26 -10.33
C GLN A 138 -5.71 -15.63 -11.80
N LYS A 139 -6.74 -15.48 -12.64
CA LYS A 139 -6.77 -15.99 -14.01
C LYS A 139 -7.20 -14.97 -15.06
N GLY A 140 -7.75 -13.83 -14.64
CA GLY A 140 -8.27 -12.84 -15.58
C GLY A 140 -7.20 -12.14 -16.40
N ASP A 141 -7.57 -11.76 -17.62
CA ASP A 141 -6.75 -11.00 -18.54
C ASP A 141 -6.39 -9.64 -17.95
N LEU A 142 -5.23 -9.11 -18.35
CA LEU A 142 -4.74 -7.82 -17.90
C LEU A 142 -4.77 -6.81 -19.06
N SER A 143 -5.31 -5.62 -18.81
CA SER A 143 -5.15 -4.47 -19.71
C SER A 143 -4.65 -3.27 -18.91
N VAL A 144 -3.46 -2.77 -19.24
CA VAL A 144 -2.82 -1.64 -18.54
C VAL A 144 -2.93 -0.37 -19.38
N ARG A 145 -3.20 0.77 -18.74
CA ARG A 145 -3.28 2.10 -19.34
C ARG A 145 -2.69 3.15 -18.40
N THR A 146 -2.36 4.30 -18.98
CA THR A 146 -2.03 5.52 -18.26
C THR A 146 -2.90 6.66 -18.76
N ILE A 147 -3.17 7.63 -17.90
CA ILE A 147 -3.82 8.90 -18.28
C ILE A 147 -2.93 10.04 -17.76
N GLY A 148 -2.37 10.80 -18.69
CA GLY A 148 -1.33 11.77 -18.37
C GLY A 148 -0.10 11.10 -17.74
N GLU A 149 0.59 11.84 -16.88
CA GLU A 149 1.84 11.39 -16.22
C GLU A 149 1.61 10.73 -14.86
N ARG A 150 0.40 10.89 -14.27
CA ARG A 150 0.14 10.57 -12.86
C ARG A 150 -0.79 9.38 -12.65
N ILE A 151 -1.71 9.12 -13.59
CA ILE A 151 -2.71 8.07 -13.41
C ILE A 151 -2.21 6.79 -14.04
N PHE A 152 -1.96 5.79 -13.20
CA PHE A 152 -1.71 4.42 -13.60
C PHE A 152 -2.96 3.59 -13.33
N THR A 153 -3.43 2.83 -14.31
CA THR A 153 -4.66 2.05 -14.17
C THR A 153 -4.59 0.74 -14.94
N PHE A 154 -5.21 -0.29 -14.40
CA PHE A 154 -5.31 -1.57 -15.09
C PHE A 154 -6.64 -2.28 -14.82
N ARG A 155 -7.13 -2.97 -15.84
CA ARG A 155 -8.35 -3.76 -15.83
C ARG A 155 -8.03 -5.25 -15.77
N ARG A 156 -8.80 -5.97 -14.95
CA ARG A 156 -8.81 -7.44 -14.84
C ARG A 156 -10.18 -7.97 -15.23
N LEU A 157 -10.22 -8.90 -16.19
CA LEU A 157 -11.47 -9.52 -16.67
C LEU A 157 -11.33 -11.04 -16.70
N TYR A 158 -12.33 -11.76 -16.18
CA TYR A 158 -12.42 -13.21 -16.31
C TYR A 158 -13.87 -13.60 -16.64
N PRO A 159 -14.12 -14.50 -17.61
CA PRO A 159 -15.47 -14.86 -18.00
C PRO A 159 -16.32 -15.38 -16.83
N GLY A 160 -17.52 -14.83 -16.67
CA GLY A 160 -18.46 -15.22 -15.61
C GLY A 160 -18.20 -14.59 -14.24
N GLU A 161 -17.15 -13.78 -14.10
CA GLU A 161 -16.82 -13.05 -12.88
C GLU A 161 -16.99 -11.54 -13.07
N GLU A 162 -17.09 -10.81 -11.96
CA GLU A 162 -17.08 -9.35 -11.99
C GLU A 162 -15.76 -8.82 -12.57
N GLY A 163 -15.86 -7.89 -13.52
CA GLY A 163 -14.71 -7.15 -14.03
C GLY A 163 -14.23 -6.11 -13.02
N LEU A 164 -12.92 -5.97 -12.85
CA LEU A 164 -12.35 -5.06 -11.85
C LEU A 164 -11.36 -4.09 -12.50
N LEU A 165 -11.42 -2.83 -12.11
CA LEU A 165 -10.54 -1.76 -12.59
C LEU A 165 -9.81 -1.14 -11.40
N VAL A 166 -8.48 -1.20 -11.40
CA VAL A 166 -7.65 -0.55 -10.39
C VAL A 166 -7.21 0.79 -10.96
N VAL A 167 -7.45 1.88 -10.25
CA VAL A 167 -7.16 3.25 -10.66
C VAL A 167 -6.30 3.91 -9.58
N MET A 168 -5.13 4.42 -9.95
CA MET A 168 -4.14 4.91 -8.99
C MET A 168 -3.61 6.26 -9.45
N ASN A 169 -3.76 7.28 -8.62
CA ASN A 169 -3.00 8.52 -8.74
C ASN A 169 -1.66 8.34 -8.03
N LEU A 170 -0.58 8.24 -8.79
CA LEU A 170 0.79 8.10 -8.27
C LEU A 170 1.50 9.45 -8.13
N GLY A 171 0.77 10.55 -8.29
CA GLY A 171 1.29 11.91 -8.10
C GLY A 171 0.90 12.51 -6.75
N GLU A 172 1.61 13.59 -6.40
CA GLU A 172 1.44 14.37 -5.16
C GLU A 172 0.35 15.45 -5.26
N GLU A 173 -0.39 15.50 -6.37
CA GLU A 173 -1.46 16.47 -6.61
C GLU A 173 -2.76 15.76 -6.99
N ASP A 174 -3.88 16.35 -6.58
CA ASP A 174 -5.21 15.94 -7.02
C ASP A 174 -5.35 16.04 -8.53
N VAL A 175 -6.06 15.07 -9.13
CA VAL A 175 -6.40 15.05 -10.55
C VAL A 175 -7.92 15.05 -10.68
N LYS A 176 -8.43 16.01 -11.44
CA LYS A 176 -9.87 16.22 -11.64
C LYS A 176 -10.32 15.72 -13.00
N GLY A 177 -11.53 15.17 -13.06
CA GLY A 177 -12.17 14.73 -14.30
C GLY A 177 -11.39 13.69 -15.11
N VAL A 178 -10.82 12.70 -14.44
CA VAL A 178 -10.19 11.54 -15.09
C VAL A 178 -11.25 10.75 -15.86
N ASN A 179 -11.11 10.69 -17.18
CA ASN A 179 -12.01 9.95 -18.06
C ASN A 179 -11.43 8.56 -18.36
N LEU A 180 -11.85 7.54 -17.60
CA LEU A 180 -11.40 6.15 -17.77
C LEU A 180 -11.92 5.51 -19.06
N GLN A 181 -13.09 5.95 -19.53
CA GLN A 181 -13.70 5.48 -20.79
C GLN A 181 -12.85 5.86 -22.01
N SER A 182 -12.03 6.91 -21.91
CA SER A 182 -11.12 7.32 -22.99
C SER A 182 -9.97 6.33 -23.26
N VAL A 183 -9.66 5.45 -22.31
CA VAL A 183 -8.54 4.50 -22.39
C VAL A 183 -8.97 3.03 -22.30
N PHE A 184 -10.20 2.76 -21.86
CA PHE A 184 -10.80 1.43 -21.81
C PHE A 184 -12.17 1.41 -22.51
N ASP A 185 -12.27 0.57 -23.55
CA ASP A 185 -13.55 0.34 -24.23
C ASP A 185 -14.52 -0.45 -23.36
N GLY A 186 -15.82 -0.12 -23.49
CA GLY A 186 -16.92 -0.88 -22.89
C GLY A 186 -17.04 -0.75 -21.37
N LEU A 187 -16.49 0.30 -20.76
CA LEU A 187 -16.76 0.61 -19.37
C LEU A 187 -18.22 1.08 -19.19
N PRO A 188 -18.91 0.71 -18.10
CA PRO A 188 -20.21 1.28 -17.75
C PRO A 188 -20.07 2.76 -17.34
N ASP A 189 -21.13 3.55 -17.46
CA ASP A 189 -21.13 4.97 -17.06
C ASP A 189 -20.81 5.18 -15.58
N SER A 190 -21.19 4.21 -14.73
CA SER A 190 -20.87 4.20 -13.31
C SER A 190 -20.28 2.86 -12.88
N ALA A 191 -19.39 2.90 -11.89
CA ALA A 191 -18.79 1.72 -11.29
C ALA A 191 -18.87 1.80 -9.75
N ALA A 192 -19.00 0.66 -9.09
CA ALA A 192 -19.05 0.60 -7.64
C ALA A 192 -17.64 0.54 -7.04
N VAL A 193 -17.33 1.35 -6.04
CA VAL A 193 -16.07 1.25 -5.30
C VAL A 193 -16.06 -0.05 -4.50
N ARG A 194 -15.06 -0.89 -4.72
CA ARG A 194 -14.82 -2.14 -3.97
C ARG A 194 -13.80 -1.94 -2.86
N VAL A 195 -12.73 -1.19 -3.15
CA VAL A 195 -11.69 -0.83 -2.18
C VAL A 195 -11.28 0.61 -2.47
N SER A 196 -10.99 1.39 -1.44
CA SER A 196 -10.40 2.73 -1.57
C SER A 196 -9.31 2.94 -0.53
N SER A 197 -8.36 3.84 -0.82
CA SER A 197 -7.35 4.28 0.15
C SER A 197 -8.02 4.82 1.43
N SER A 198 -7.33 4.68 2.55
CA SER A 198 -7.82 5.02 3.90
C SER A 198 -8.40 6.44 4.00
N PHE A 199 -7.73 7.41 3.37
CA PHE A 199 -8.12 8.82 3.34
C PHE A 199 -9.11 9.20 2.23
N SER A 200 -9.49 8.26 1.35
CA SER A 200 -10.39 8.52 0.21
C SER A 200 -11.72 9.12 0.66
N THR A 201 -12.28 10.04 -0.13
CA THR A 201 -13.65 10.56 0.13
C THR A 201 -14.74 9.61 -0.35
N VAL A 202 -14.40 8.68 -1.26
CA VAL A 202 -15.32 7.64 -1.75
C VAL A 202 -15.04 6.32 -1.04
N LYS A 203 -16.07 5.70 -0.49
CA LYS A 203 -15.94 4.49 0.35
C LYS A 203 -16.46 3.27 -0.39
N PRO A 204 -16.04 2.05 0.00
CA PRO A 204 -16.62 0.82 -0.55
C PRO A 204 -18.15 0.84 -0.55
N GLY A 205 -18.76 0.53 -1.69
CA GLY A 205 -20.20 0.60 -1.93
C GLY A 205 -20.70 1.90 -2.58
N HIS A 206 -19.92 2.99 -2.56
CA HIS A 206 -20.26 4.20 -3.34
C HIS A 206 -20.18 3.92 -4.84
N ALA A 207 -20.99 4.61 -5.64
CA ALA A 207 -20.87 4.63 -7.08
C ALA A 207 -20.07 5.86 -7.52
N VAL A 208 -19.21 5.69 -8.53
CA VAL A 208 -18.44 6.77 -9.16
C VAL A 208 -18.65 6.77 -10.67
N GLU A 209 -18.59 7.94 -11.30
CA GLU A 209 -18.70 8.09 -12.75
C GLU A 209 -17.37 7.74 -13.42
N THR A 210 -17.38 6.81 -14.38
CA THR A 210 -16.14 6.34 -15.03
C THR A 210 -15.63 7.34 -16.08
N GLY A 211 -16.50 8.21 -16.60
CA GLY A 211 -16.16 9.25 -17.58
C GLY A 211 -15.61 10.54 -16.96
N ASN A 212 -15.76 10.73 -15.64
CA ASN A 212 -15.42 11.98 -14.95
C ASN A 212 -15.12 11.70 -13.47
N LEU A 213 -13.98 11.07 -13.20
CA LEU A 213 -13.56 10.69 -11.84
C LEU A 213 -12.54 11.68 -11.27
N ASP A 214 -12.82 12.20 -10.08
CA ASP A 214 -11.83 12.94 -9.29
C ASP A 214 -11.00 11.97 -8.45
N LEU A 215 -9.68 12.16 -8.45
CA LEU A 215 -8.74 11.41 -7.61
C LEU A 215 -7.90 12.38 -6.79
N LEU A 216 -7.81 12.13 -5.49
CA LEU A 216 -6.89 12.83 -4.59
C LEU A 216 -5.44 12.41 -4.88
N ALA A 217 -4.48 13.22 -4.45
CA ALA A 217 -3.07 12.84 -4.42
C ALA A 217 -2.87 11.47 -3.74
N ASN A 218 -2.01 10.62 -4.31
CA ASN A 218 -1.70 9.27 -3.81
C ASN A 218 -2.88 8.28 -3.74
N GLU A 219 -4.08 8.63 -4.22
CA GLU A 219 -5.28 7.82 -4.03
C GLU A 219 -5.33 6.60 -4.97
N GLY A 220 -5.72 5.46 -4.41
CA GLY A 220 -5.97 4.21 -5.10
C GLY A 220 -7.41 3.78 -4.90
N LEU A 221 -8.08 3.43 -6.00
CA LEU A 221 -9.43 2.87 -6.00
C LEU A 221 -9.44 1.54 -6.76
N VAL A 222 -10.21 0.58 -6.26
CA VAL A 222 -10.61 -0.60 -7.02
C VAL A 222 -12.10 -0.50 -7.31
N LEU A 223 -12.46 -0.48 -8.59
CA LEU A 223 -13.82 -0.29 -9.08
C LEU A 223 -14.36 -1.61 -9.65
N GLY A 224 -15.55 -1.98 -9.23
CA GLY A 224 -16.36 -3.08 -9.75
C GLY A 224 -17.12 -2.65 -10.99
N LEU A 225 -16.78 -3.26 -12.12
CA LEU A 225 -17.43 -3.12 -13.40
C LEU A 225 -18.58 -4.13 -13.46
N ILE A 226 -19.66 -3.84 -12.76
CA ILE A 226 -20.85 -4.68 -12.84
C ILE A 226 -21.35 -4.64 -14.29
N ALA A 227 -21.53 -5.85 -14.86
CA ALA A 227 -22.15 -6.06 -16.15
C ALA A 227 -23.67 -6.08 -16.04
#